data_AF-A0A7S1GY15-F1
#
_entry.id   AF-A0A7S1GY15-F1
#
_cell.length_a   1.000
_cell.length_b   1.000
_cell.length_c   1.000
_cell.angle_alpha   90.00
_cell.angle_beta   90.00
_cell.angle_gamma   90.00
#
_symmetry.space_group_name_H-M   'P 1'
#
loop_
_entity.id
_entity.type
_entity.pdbx_description
1 polymer ?
#
loop_
_entity_poly.entity_id
_entity_poly.type
_entity_poly.pdbx_seq_one_letter_code
_entity_poly.pdbx_strand_id
1 'polypeptide(L)'
;VAERGAGERLRPEGDDQVVAIVLGATSKKLRFETLDDNPLFGHLLPSIERTAEAGFEYWVVIGYDMGDLFYDDASRIKLLKKWFHRNVATPLAEDGVIAKISFV
;
A
#
# COMPACT_ATOMS: atom_id res chain seq x y z
N VAL A 1 7.12 -2.87 24.97
CA VAL A 1 6.36 -1.97 24.06
C VAL A 1 7.18 -1.90 22.80
N ALA A 2 6.71 -2.47 21.69
CA ALA A 2 7.46 -2.43 20.44
C ALA A 2 7.52 -0.97 19.98
N GLU A 3 8.73 -0.41 19.89
CA GLU A 3 8.93 0.92 19.31
C GLU A 3 8.46 0.87 17.86
N ARG A 4 7.46 1.70 17.51
CA ARG A 4 7.15 1.99 16.11
C ARG A 4 8.40 2.66 15.54
N GLY A 5 9.15 1.94 14.71
CA GLY A 5 10.19 2.56 13.89
C GLY A 5 9.59 3.76 13.18
N ALA A 6 10.31 4.89 13.16
CA ALA A 6 9.84 6.13 12.54
C ALA A 6 9.18 5.79 11.19
N GLY A 7 7.86 5.96 11.12
CA GLY A 7 7.07 5.52 9.97
C GLY A 7 7.69 6.06 8.68
N GLU A 8 7.69 5.24 7.63
CA GLU A 8 8.22 5.63 6.34
C GLU A 8 7.54 6.91 5.87
N ARG A 9 8.28 8.02 5.87
CA ARG A 9 7.80 9.31 5.41
C ARG A 9 7.95 9.37 3.91
N LEU A 10 6.83 9.21 3.21
CA LEU A 10 6.76 9.42 1.77
C LEU A 10 7.13 10.87 1.43
N ARG A 11 7.79 11.05 0.29
CA ARG A 11 8.14 12.34 -0.29
C ARG A 11 7.72 12.34 -1.76
N PRO A 12 7.23 13.47 -2.29
CA PRO A 12 6.90 13.55 -3.71
C PRO A 12 8.14 13.31 -4.56
N GLU A 13 7.95 12.63 -5.69
CA GLU A 13 8.97 12.47 -6.73
C GLU A 13 8.59 13.35 -7.92
N GLY A 14 9.01 14.62 -7.86
CA GLY A 14 8.76 15.61 -8.91
C GLY A 14 7.76 16.68 -8.51
N ASP A 15 7.15 17.29 -9.53
CA ASP A 15 6.26 18.46 -9.39
C ASP A 15 4.77 18.09 -9.47
N ASP A 16 4.44 16.84 -9.77
CA ASP A 16 3.06 16.36 -9.86
C ASP A 16 2.35 16.44 -8.51
N GLN A 17 1.04 16.70 -8.56
CA GLN A 17 0.23 16.74 -7.34
C GLN A 17 0.07 15.33 -6.76
N VAL A 18 0.14 15.23 -5.44
CA VAL A 18 -0.02 13.96 -4.74
C VAL A 18 -1.49 13.72 -4.41
N VAL A 19 -2.00 12.55 -4.82
CA VAL A 19 -3.28 12.00 -4.38
C VAL A 19 -3.01 10.93 -3.32
N ALA A 20 -3.31 11.26 -2.06
CA ALA A 20 -3.17 10.32 -0.95
C ALA A 20 -4.49 9.54 -0.72
N ILE A 21 -4.43 8.23 -0.92
CA ILE A 21 -5.49 7.27 -0.64
C ILE A 21 -5.20 6.66 0.73
N VAL A 22 -5.97 7.06 1.73
CA VAL A 22 -5.77 6.62 3.13
C VAL A 22 -6.81 5.57 3.48
N LEU A 23 -6.35 4.40 3.93
CA LEU A 23 -7.21 3.28 4.32
C LEU A 23 -6.90 2.85 5.76
N GLY A 24 -7.94 2.72 6.58
CA GLY A 24 -7.87 1.97 7.83
C GLY A 24 -8.12 0.48 7.57
N ALA A 25 -7.21 -0.38 8.01
CA ALA A 25 -7.30 -1.83 7.85
C ALA A 25 -7.28 -2.54 9.21
N THR A 26 -8.07 -3.60 9.31
CA THR A 26 -8.04 -4.53 10.45
C THR A 26 -8.33 -5.94 9.95
N SER A 27 -7.55 -6.91 10.44
CA SER A 27 -7.72 -8.34 10.21
C SER A 27 -8.37 -9.01 11.41
N LYS A 28 -8.91 -8.25 12.38
CA LYS A 28 -9.47 -8.80 13.61
C LYS A 28 -10.56 -9.82 13.29
N LYS A 29 -10.37 -11.07 13.75
CA LYS A 29 -11.21 -12.25 13.48
C LYS A 29 -11.21 -12.77 12.03
N LEU A 30 -10.36 -12.23 11.17
CA LEU A 30 -10.15 -12.70 9.81
C LEU A 30 -8.80 -13.42 9.73
N ARG A 31 -8.76 -14.46 8.91
CA ARG A 31 -7.52 -15.12 8.49
C ARG A 31 -7.54 -15.15 6.97
N PHE A 32 -6.48 -14.62 6.38
CA PHE A 32 -6.26 -14.66 4.95
C PHE A 32 -5.31 -15.81 4.66
N GLU A 33 -5.72 -16.76 3.82
CA GLU A 33 -4.87 -17.88 3.41
C GLU A 33 -3.93 -17.44 2.29
N THR A 34 -4.43 -16.57 1.41
CA THR A 34 -3.68 -15.91 0.34
C THR A 34 -3.75 -14.39 0.47
N LEU A 35 -2.93 -13.67 -0.30
CA LEU A 35 -3.01 -12.20 -0.34
C LEU A 35 -4.33 -11.73 -0.97
N ASP A 36 -4.84 -12.45 -1.95
CA ASP A 36 -6.04 -12.05 -2.70
C ASP A 36 -7.32 -12.14 -1.86
N ASP A 37 -7.31 -12.93 -0.77
CA ASP A 37 -8.39 -12.96 0.22
C ASP A 37 -8.53 -11.63 0.98
N ASN A 38 -7.47 -10.81 0.99
CA ASN A 38 -7.50 -9.48 1.58
C ASN A 38 -8.02 -8.46 0.55
N PRO A 39 -9.15 -7.77 0.80
CA PRO A 39 -9.75 -6.83 -0.15
C PRO A 39 -8.84 -5.68 -0.62
N LEU A 40 -7.84 -5.31 0.18
CA LEU A 40 -6.81 -4.36 -0.22
C LEU A 40 -6.08 -4.86 -1.49
N PHE A 41 -5.69 -6.13 -1.51
CA PHE A 41 -4.91 -6.74 -2.59
C PHE A 41 -5.80 -7.32 -3.69
N GLY A 42 -6.97 -7.87 -3.34
CA GLY A 42 -7.91 -8.44 -4.31
C GLY A 42 -8.72 -7.40 -5.09
N HIS A 43 -8.94 -6.20 -4.53
CA HIS A 43 -9.84 -5.20 -5.13
C HIS A 43 -9.26 -3.80 -5.21
N LEU A 44 -8.84 -3.22 -4.08
CA LEU A 44 -8.47 -1.79 -4.05
C LEU A 44 -7.23 -1.51 -4.88
N LEU A 45 -6.12 -2.20 -4.62
CA LEU A 45 -4.85 -1.98 -5.33
C LEU A 45 -4.96 -2.26 -6.84
N PRO A 46 -5.60 -3.36 -7.29
CA PRO A 46 -5.89 -3.54 -8.71
C PRO A 46 -6.81 -2.47 -9.31
N SER A 47 -7.72 -1.88 -8.54
CA SER A 47 -8.56 -0.79 -9.05
C SER A 47 -7.74 0.47 -9.33
N ILE A 48 -6.80 0.80 -8.44
CA ILE A 48 -5.89 1.94 -8.61
C ILE A 48 -5.02 1.76 -9.85
N GLU A 49 -4.45 0.58 -10.03
CA GLU A 49 -3.65 0.27 -11.24
C GLU A 49 -4.43 0.50 -12.54
N ARG A 50 -5.72 0.17 -12.57
CA ARG A 50 -6.55 0.38 -13.78
C ARG A 50 -7.07 1.79 -13.99
N THR A 51 -7.11 2.62 -12.95
CA THR A 51 -7.83 3.91 -12.99
C THR A 51 -6.95 5.12 -12.68
N ALA A 52 -5.68 4.92 -12.32
CA ALA A 52 -4.77 6.03 -12.08
C ALA A 52 -4.48 6.77 -13.41
N GLU A 53 -4.48 8.09 -13.35
CA GLU A 53 -4.28 8.97 -14.50
C GLU A 53 -2.94 9.72 -14.37
N ALA A 54 -2.31 10.04 -15.50
CA ALA A 54 -1.09 10.84 -15.51
C ALA A 54 -1.33 12.27 -15.00
N GLY A 55 -0.24 12.91 -14.52
CA GLY A 55 -0.28 14.24 -13.90
C GLY A 55 -0.50 14.21 -12.38
N PHE A 56 -0.55 13.02 -11.79
CA PHE A 56 -0.62 12.81 -10.35
C PHE A 56 0.35 11.72 -9.88
N GLU A 57 0.80 11.87 -8.64
CA GLU A 57 1.47 10.82 -7.89
C GLU A 57 0.50 10.19 -6.88
N TYR A 58 0.35 8.87 -6.88
CA TYR A 58 -0.62 8.17 -6.04
C TYR A 58 0.03 7.53 -4.82
N TRP A 59 -0.39 7.91 -3.61
CA TRP A 59 0.09 7.35 -2.35
C TRP A 59 -0.98 6.51 -1.68
N VAL A 60 -0.72 5.23 -1.50
CA VAL A 60 -1.58 4.33 -0.73
C VAL A 60 -1.04 4.24 0.70
N VAL A 61 -1.75 4.84 1.66
CA VAL A 61 -1.35 4.87 3.06
C VAL A 61 -2.29 4.00 3.87
N ILE A 62 -1.76 2.92 4.46
CA ILE A 62 -2.54 1.91 5.17
C ILE A 62 -2.27 2.03 6.66
N GLY A 63 -3.24 2.55 7.39
CA GLY A 63 -3.24 2.54 8.85
C GLY A 63 -3.81 1.24 9.39
N TYR A 64 -3.12 0.62 10.34
CA TYR A 64 -3.60 -0.61 10.99
C TYR A 64 -3.43 -0.59 12.51
N ASP A 65 -4.27 -1.37 13.18
CA ASP A 65 -4.26 -1.48 14.64
C ASP A 65 -3.02 -2.23 15.14
N MET A 66 -2.45 -1.78 16.25
CA MET A 66 -1.43 -2.57 16.94
C MET A 66 -2.04 -3.88 17.46
N GLY A 67 -1.34 -4.99 17.26
CA GLY A 67 -1.83 -6.35 17.54
C GLY A 67 -2.51 -7.02 16.34
N ASP A 68 -2.56 -6.34 15.18
CA ASP A 68 -3.00 -6.95 13.94
C ASP A 68 -1.93 -7.91 13.41
N LEU A 69 -2.13 -9.21 13.63
CA LEU A 69 -1.15 -10.24 13.27
C LEU A 69 -0.84 -10.29 11.77
N PHE A 70 -1.70 -9.74 10.92
CA PHE A 70 -1.44 -9.67 9.49
C PHE A 70 -0.52 -8.51 9.11
N TYR A 71 -0.55 -7.38 9.83
CA TYR A 71 0.27 -6.22 9.51
C TYR A 71 1.45 -6.00 10.47
N ASP A 72 1.45 -6.62 11.66
CA ASP A 72 2.53 -6.51 12.66
C ASP A 72 3.79 -7.33 12.32
N ASP A 73 3.76 -8.13 11.25
CA ASP A 73 4.92 -8.89 10.80
C ASP A 73 5.74 -8.10 9.76
N ALA A 74 6.93 -7.66 10.14
CA ALA A 74 7.84 -6.90 9.27
C ALA A 74 8.25 -7.66 7.99
N SER A 75 8.38 -8.99 8.05
CA SER A 75 8.70 -9.81 6.87
C SER A 75 7.51 -9.84 5.90
N ARG A 76 6.30 -9.88 6.45
CA ARG A 76 5.06 -9.79 5.69
C ARG A 76 4.90 -8.42 5.06
N ILE A 77 5.13 -7.32 5.79
CA ILE A 77 5.11 -5.96 5.21
C ILE A 77 6.05 -5.85 3.99
N LYS A 78 7.26 -6.44 4.06
CA LYS A 78 8.17 -6.49 2.89
C LYS A 78 7.56 -7.26 1.72
N LEU A 79 6.91 -8.40 1.97
CA LEU A 79 6.20 -9.16 0.95
C LEU A 79 5.06 -8.35 0.32
N LEU A 80 4.26 -7.66 1.14
CA LEU A 80 3.15 -6.82 0.69
C LEU A 80 3.65 -5.67 -0.20
N LYS A 81 4.73 -4.99 0.21
CA LYS A 81 5.38 -3.95 -0.60
C LYS A 81 5.93 -4.50 -1.91
N LYS A 82 6.55 -5.68 -1.90
CA LYS A 82 7.03 -6.33 -3.13
C LYS A 82 5.88 -6.68 -4.07
N TRP A 83 4.76 -7.15 -3.53
CA TRP A 83 3.56 -7.40 -4.32
C TRP A 83 3.04 -6.09 -4.94
N PHE A 84 2.93 -5.01 -4.16
CA PHE A 84 2.47 -3.72 -4.66
C PHE A 84 3.38 -3.19 -5.78
N HIS A 85 4.69 -3.26 -5.57
CA HIS A 85 5.63 -2.79 -6.57
C HIS A 85 5.46 -3.53 -7.89
N ARG A 86 5.41 -4.86 -7.86
CA ARG A 86 5.27 -5.69 -9.07
C ARG A 86 3.94 -5.49 -9.79
N ASN A 87 2.83 -5.41 -9.05
CA ASN A 87 1.50 -5.49 -9.65
C ASN A 87 0.80 -4.14 -9.81
N VAL A 88 1.35 -3.06 -9.24
CA VAL A 88 0.75 -1.72 -9.30
C VAL A 88 1.79 -0.68 -9.72
N ALA A 89 2.88 -0.54 -8.95
CA ALA A 89 3.82 0.55 -9.20
C ALA A 89 4.60 0.38 -10.51
N THR A 90 5.05 -0.84 -10.85
CA THR A 90 5.75 -1.09 -12.11
C THR A 90 4.87 -0.87 -13.33
N PRO A 91 3.64 -1.45 -13.41
CA PRO A 91 2.72 -1.15 -14.51
C PRO A 91 2.43 0.35 -14.66
N LEU A 92 2.12 1.05 -13.57
CA LEU A 92 1.86 2.49 -13.60
C LEU A 92 3.09 3.30 -14.04
N ALA A 93 4.28 2.88 -13.67
CA ALA A 93 5.51 3.54 -14.09
C ALA A 93 5.78 3.40 -15.60
N GLU A 94 5.33 2.32 -16.24
CA GLU A 94 5.38 2.16 -17.70
C GLU A 94 4.51 3.23 -18.41
N ASP A 95 3.43 3.67 -17.75
CA ASP A 95 2.55 4.75 -18.19
C ASP A 95 2.96 6.14 -17.65
N GLY A 96 4.12 6.23 -16.99
CA GLY A 96 4.65 7.49 -16.44
C GLY A 96 3.97 7.95 -15.14
N VAL A 97 3.20 7.09 -14.47
CA VAL A 97 2.51 7.38 -13.22
C VAL A 97 3.31 6.81 -12.03
N ILE A 98 3.59 7.66 -11.05
CA ILE A 98 4.30 7.25 -9.83
C ILE A 98 3.28 6.79 -8.78
N ALA A 99 3.48 5.59 -8.23
CA ALA A 99 2.67 5.05 -7.16
C ALA A 99 3.51 4.53 -5.99
N LYS A 100 3.13 4.88 -4.76
CA LYS A 100 3.82 4.52 -3.52
C LYS A 100 2.85 3.89 -2.52
N ILE A 101 3.39 3.05 -1.64
CA ILE A 101 2.62 2.42 -0.56
C ILE A 101 3.35 2.57 0.78
N SER A 102 2.60 2.92 1.83
CA SER A 102 3.12 3.01 3.20
C SER A 102 2.16 2.33 4.18
N PHE A 103 2.74 1.74 5.23
CA PHE A 103 2.04 1.04 6.30
C PHE A 103 2.37 1.75 7.62
N VAL A 104 1.35 2.22 8.34
CA VAL A 104 1.46 3.13 9.49
C VAL A 104 0.65 2.72 10.71
#